data_AF-A0A9D3WKM2-F1
#
_entry.id   AF-A0A9D3WKM2-F1
#
_cell.length_a   1.000
_cell.length_b   1.000
_cell.length_c   1.000
_cell.angle_alpha   90.00
_cell.angle_beta   90.00
_cell.angle_gamma   90.00
#
_symmetry.space_group_name_H-M   'P 1'
#
loop_
_entity.id
_entity.type
_entity.pdbx_description
1 polymer ?
#
loop_
_entity_poly.entity_id
_entity_poly.type
_entity_poly.pdbx_seq_one_letter_code
_entity_poly.pdbx_strand_id
1 'polypeptide(L)'
;MKVVIELDSYLGLPILISKRRSAAFQNILDRTAIKVNSWSKRLLSNGGKKIFIKSILQSLPTYAFSIFFAPNGMLEELQSMICHSWWGGKDNNRGWHMLSWDWLCFPKGMGATG
;
A
#
# COMPACT_ATOMS: atom_id res chain seq x y z
N MET A 1 -19.40 16.12 -26.74
CA MET A 1 -18.70 14.83 -26.52
C MET A 1 -17.21 15.11 -26.48
N LYS A 2 -16.51 14.85 -25.37
CA LYS A 2 -15.04 14.93 -25.34
C LYS A 2 -14.51 13.67 -26.03
N VAL A 3 -13.98 13.83 -27.23
CA VAL A 3 -13.23 12.78 -27.91
C VAL A 3 -11.91 12.63 -27.15
N VAL A 4 -11.72 11.50 -26.49
CA VAL A 4 -10.45 11.15 -25.82
C VAL A 4 -9.53 10.61 -26.90
N ILE A 5 -8.56 11.41 -27.31
CA ILE A 5 -7.65 11.14 -28.44
C ILE A 5 -6.50 10.20 -28.03
N GLU A 6 -6.24 10.07 -26.72
CA GLU A 6 -5.27 9.12 -26.16
C GLU A 6 -5.88 8.40 -24.94
N LEU A 7 -6.00 7.07 -25.00
CA LEU A 7 -6.42 6.24 -23.87
C LEU A 7 -5.26 6.13 -22.86
N ASP A 8 -5.16 7.12 -21.98
CA ASP A 8 -4.01 7.27 -21.08
C ASP A 8 -4.12 6.36 -19.83
N SER A 9 -5.34 6.14 -19.31
CA SER A 9 -5.58 5.20 -18.20
C SER A 9 -7.00 4.62 -18.19
N TYR A 10 -7.13 3.38 -17.75
CA TYR A 10 -8.39 2.68 -17.50
C TYR A 10 -8.41 2.17 -16.06
N LEU A 11 -9.49 2.45 -15.33
CA LEU A 11 -9.66 2.07 -13.92
C LEU A 11 -8.49 2.51 -13.01
N GLY A 12 -7.82 3.61 -13.38
CA GLY A 12 -6.68 4.15 -12.64
C GLY A 12 -5.34 3.48 -12.92
N LEU A 13 -5.28 2.58 -13.91
CA LEU A 13 -4.07 1.92 -14.39
C LEU A 13 -3.76 2.35 -15.83
N PRO A 14 -2.50 2.59 -16.21
CA PRO A 14 -2.16 2.94 -17.57
C PRO A 14 -2.29 1.74 -18.51
N ILE A 15 -2.85 1.98 -19.68
CA ILE A 15 -3.16 0.95 -20.68
C ILE A 15 -1.91 0.59 -21.49
N LEU A 16 -1.03 1.57 -21.72
CA LEU A 16 0.22 1.40 -22.49
C LEU A 16 1.42 1.26 -21.54
N ILE A 17 1.82 0.01 -21.29
CA ILE A 17 2.93 -0.38 -20.41
C ILE A 17 4.19 -0.72 -21.21
N SER A 18 4.55 0.15 -22.15
CA SER A 18 5.74 -0.07 -23.00
C SER A 18 7.04 0.45 -22.36
N LYS A 19 7.07 1.66 -21.79
CA LYS A 19 8.27 2.25 -21.14
C LYS A 19 8.06 2.93 -19.78
N ARG A 20 6.81 3.23 -19.38
CA ARG A 20 6.49 3.96 -18.14
C ARG A 20 5.96 3.07 -17.01
N ARG A 21 6.41 1.82 -16.92
CA ARG A 21 6.01 0.87 -15.86
C ARG A 21 6.17 1.47 -14.46
N SER A 22 7.31 2.11 -14.20
CA SER A 22 7.59 2.73 -12.90
C SER A 22 6.58 3.83 -12.54
N ALA A 23 6.21 4.70 -13.49
CA ALA A 23 5.27 5.79 -13.25
C ALA A 23 3.85 5.29 -12.91
N ALA A 24 3.43 4.17 -13.50
CA ALA A 24 2.17 3.51 -13.17
C ALA A 24 2.12 3.09 -11.69
N PHE A 25 3.21 2.48 -11.23
CA PHE A 25 3.36 1.98 -9.87
C PHE A 25 3.59 3.11 -8.86
N GLN A 26 4.27 4.18 -9.25
CA GLN A 26 4.39 5.39 -8.42
C GLN A 26 3.03 6.00 -8.09
N ASN A 27 2.09 6.05 -9.05
CA ASN A 27 0.73 6.53 -8.77
C ASN A 27 0.03 5.70 -7.68
N ILE A 28 0.25 4.38 -7.66
CA ILE A 28 -0.29 3.49 -6.63
C ILE A 28 0.36 3.77 -5.28
N LEU A 29 1.69 3.91 -5.25
CA LEU A 29 2.44 4.26 -4.04
C LEU A 29 1.96 5.60 -3.47
N ASP A 30 1.82 6.63 -4.30
CA ASP A 30 1.32 7.95 -3.90
C ASP A 30 -0.09 7.87 -3.30
N ARG A 31 -0.99 7.11 -3.93
CA ARG A 31 -2.35 6.88 -3.39
C ARG A 31 -2.30 6.18 -2.04
N THR A 32 -1.44 5.18 -1.87
CA THR A 32 -1.27 4.51 -0.58
C THR A 32 -0.72 5.46 0.48
N ALA A 33 0.27 6.28 0.15
CA ALA A 33 0.84 7.29 1.05
C ALA A 33 -0.20 8.33 1.48
N ILE A 34 -1.02 8.83 0.55
CA ILE A 34 -2.13 9.76 0.86
C ILE A 34 -3.13 9.11 1.83
N LYS A 35 -3.48 7.84 1.62
CA LYS A 35 -4.39 7.12 2.52
C LYS A 35 -3.78 6.91 3.90
N VAL A 36 -2.52 6.49 3.98
CA VAL A 36 -1.78 6.34 5.26
C VAL A 36 -1.76 7.67 6.01
N ASN A 37 -1.38 8.77 5.36
CA ASN A 37 -1.31 10.09 5.98
C ASN A 37 -2.67 10.62 6.42
N SER A 38 -3.72 10.38 5.63
CA SER A 38 -5.09 10.78 5.98
C SER A 38 -5.62 10.04 7.21
N TRP A 39 -5.32 8.74 7.34
CA TRP A 39 -5.79 7.92 8.45
C TRP A 39 -4.89 7.96 9.69
N SER A 40 -3.59 8.21 9.53
CA SER A 40 -2.66 8.41 10.66
C SER A 40 -3.11 9.57 11.55
N LYS A 41 -3.66 10.64 10.95
CA LYS A 41 -4.26 11.79 11.66
C LYS A 41 -5.46 11.42 12.56
N ARG A 42 -6.07 10.24 12.38
CA ARG A 42 -7.29 9.82 13.07
C ARG A 42 -7.06 8.91 14.28
N LEU A 43 -5.81 8.66 14.69
CA LEU A 43 -5.46 7.84 15.87
C LEU A 43 -6.26 6.52 15.98
N LEU A 44 -5.89 5.55 15.16
CA LEU A 44 -6.51 4.23 15.19
C LEU A 44 -6.01 3.39 16.37
N SER A 45 -6.91 2.63 17.00
CA SER A 45 -6.53 1.52 17.89
C SER A 45 -5.76 0.45 17.11
N ASN A 46 -5.02 -0.43 17.79
CA ASN A 46 -4.28 -1.52 17.13
C ASN A 46 -5.19 -2.42 16.26
N GLY A 47 -6.42 -2.69 16.74
CA GLY A 47 -7.43 -3.40 15.96
C GLY A 47 -7.90 -2.61 14.72
N GLY A 48 -8.09 -1.29 14.86
CA GLY A 48 -8.43 -0.40 13.75
C GLY A 48 -7.32 -0.31 12.70
N LYS A 49 -6.05 -0.21 13.13
CA LYS A 49 -4.88 -0.25 12.24
C LYS A 49 -4.84 -1.54 11.42
N LYS A 50 -5.12 -2.69 12.06
CA LYS A 50 -5.15 -3.99 11.38
C LYS A 50 -6.20 -4.03 10.28
N ILE A 51 -7.42 -3.59 10.59
CA ILE A 51 -8.52 -3.56 9.63
C ILE A 51 -8.17 -2.60 8.49
N PHE A 52 -7.66 -1.41 8.79
CA PHE A 52 -7.25 -0.41 7.81
C PHE A 52 -6.21 -0.95 6.82
N ILE A 53 -5.15 -1.59 7.32
CA ILE A 53 -4.11 -2.18 6.48
C ILE A 53 -4.70 -3.24 5.54
N LYS A 54 -5.47 -4.20 6.08
CA LYS A 54 -6.01 -5.30 5.28
C LYS A 54 -7.09 -4.87 4.28
N SER A 55 -7.99 -3.97 4.67
CA SER A 55 -9.14 -3.60 3.85
C SER A 55 -8.82 -2.53 2.82
N ILE A 56 -7.98 -1.55 3.17
CA ILE A 56 -7.72 -0.37 2.35
C ILE A 56 -6.31 -0.39 1.74
N LEU A 57 -5.28 -0.59 2.55
CA LEU A 57 -3.90 -0.50 2.03
C LEU A 57 -3.53 -1.71 1.17
N GLN A 58 -3.97 -2.91 1.53
CA GLN A 58 -3.67 -4.12 0.76
C GLN A 58 -4.52 -4.24 -0.51
N SER A 59 -5.75 -3.73 -0.54
CA SER A 59 -6.65 -3.87 -1.71
C SER A 59 -6.17 -3.08 -2.92
N LEU A 60 -5.60 -1.89 -2.72
CA LEU A 60 -5.04 -1.03 -3.77
C LEU A 60 -3.95 -1.72 -4.63
N PRO A 61 -2.83 -2.21 -4.05
CA PRO A 61 -1.80 -2.92 -4.80
C PRO A 61 -2.26 -4.30 -5.27
N THR A 62 -3.15 -4.99 -4.52
CA THR A 62 -3.69 -6.30 -4.96
C THR A 62 -4.41 -6.19 -6.30
N TYR A 63 -5.20 -5.12 -6.50
CA TYR A 63 -5.84 -4.87 -7.79
C TYR A 63 -4.81 -4.67 -8.92
N ALA A 64 -3.80 -3.84 -8.69
CA ALA A 64 -2.78 -3.58 -9.69
C ALA A 64 -1.95 -4.84 -10.04
N PHE A 65 -1.62 -5.65 -9.04
CA PHE A 65 -0.85 -6.88 -9.21
C PHE A 65 -1.63 -8.03 -9.86
N SER A 66 -2.96 -7.98 -9.81
CA SER A 66 -3.79 -8.95 -10.55
C SER A 66 -3.66 -8.78 -12.07
N ILE A 67 -3.25 -7.60 -12.53
CA ILE A 67 -3.15 -7.24 -13.96
C ILE A 67 -1.69 -7.11 -14.40
N PHE A 68 -0.78 -6.69 -13.51
CA PHE A 68 0.63 -6.44 -13.82
C PHE A 68 1.58 -7.18 -12.89
N PHE A 69 2.73 -7.60 -13.43
CA PHE A 69 3.81 -8.16 -12.63
C PHE A 69 4.44 -7.07 -11.73
N ALA A 70 4.51 -7.36 -10.44
CA ALA A 70 5.06 -6.45 -9.42
C ALA A 70 6.60 -6.37 -9.53
N PRO A 71 7.20 -5.19 -9.70
CA PRO A 71 8.64 -5.04 -9.57
C PRO A 71 9.06 -5.12 -8.09
N ASN A 72 10.14 -5.85 -7.79
CA ASN A 72 10.58 -6.10 -6.40
C ASN A 72 10.78 -4.82 -5.58
N GLY A 73 11.38 -3.77 -6.16
CA GLY A 73 11.58 -2.50 -5.44
C GLY A 73 10.28 -1.82 -5.00
N MET A 74 9.19 -2.00 -5.76
CA MET A 74 7.88 -1.45 -5.38
C MET A 74 7.23 -2.24 -4.24
N LEU A 75 7.43 -3.56 -4.19
CA LEU A 75 6.98 -4.39 -3.07
C LEU A 75 7.69 -3.99 -1.78
N GLU A 76 9.00 -3.76 -1.84
CA GLU A 76 9.81 -3.30 -0.70
C GLU A 76 9.34 -1.92 -0.20
N GLU A 77 9.08 -0.98 -1.10
CA GLU A 77 8.60 0.36 -0.75
C GLU A 77 7.20 0.33 -0.14
N LEU A 78 6.29 -0.47 -0.70
CA LEU A 78 4.95 -0.68 -0.16
C LEU A 78 5.01 -1.34 1.23
N GLN A 79 5.84 -2.37 1.40
CA GLN A 79 6.08 -3.04 2.67
C GLN A 79 6.61 -2.05 3.72
N SER A 80 7.57 -1.21 3.34
CA SER A 80 8.13 -0.17 4.20
C SER A 80 7.05 0.81 4.68
N MET A 81 6.19 1.29 3.77
CA MET A 81 5.07 2.18 4.14
C MET A 81 4.08 1.54 5.11
N ILE A 82 3.69 0.28 4.86
CA ILE A 82 2.75 -0.43 5.74
C ILE A 82 3.39 -0.68 7.11
N CYS A 83 4.66 -1.10 7.13
CA CYS A 83 5.43 -1.30 8.35
C CYS A 83 5.52 0.00 9.16
N HIS A 84 5.84 1.12 8.50
CA HIS A 84 5.86 2.43 9.13
C HIS A 84 4.48 2.85 9.65
N SER A 85 3.39 2.57 8.92
CA SER A 85 2.03 2.85 9.40
C SER A 85 1.62 2.00 10.60
N TRP A 86 2.14 0.76 10.70
CA TRP A 86 1.83 -0.14 11.80
C TRP A 86 2.53 0.30 13.09
N TRP A 87 3.86 0.43 13.01
CA TRP A 87 4.71 0.78 14.14
C TRP A 87 4.72 2.27 14.46
N GLY A 88 4.42 3.13 13.49
CA GLY A 88 4.38 4.58 13.63
C GLY A 88 3.37 5.08 14.67
N GLY A 89 3.82 6.03 15.49
CA GLY A 89 3.03 6.72 16.50
C GLY A 89 2.39 8.03 16.00
N LYS A 90 1.79 8.77 16.93
CA LYS A 90 1.03 10.01 16.71
C LYS A 90 1.84 11.14 16.05
N ASP A 91 3.15 11.20 16.30
CA ASP A 91 4.01 12.34 15.93
C ASP A 91 5.20 11.95 15.05
N ASN A 92 4.98 11.15 14.00
CA ASN A 92 6.02 10.78 13.03
C ASN A 92 7.29 10.16 13.64
N ASN A 93 7.24 9.78 14.91
CA ASN A 93 8.34 9.12 15.59
C ASN A 93 8.39 7.67 15.12
N ARG A 94 9.61 7.22 14.81
CA ARG A 94 9.92 5.80 14.60
C ARG A 94 9.45 5.05 15.86
N GLY A 95 8.35 4.34 15.74
CA GLY A 95 7.88 3.50 16.83
C GLY A 95 8.78 2.28 17.00
N TRP A 96 8.76 1.70 18.19
CA TRP A 96 9.55 0.52 18.48
C TRP A 96 8.97 -0.69 17.75
N HIS A 97 9.77 -1.27 16.85
CA HIS A 97 9.49 -2.58 16.26
C HIS A 97 9.66 -3.67 17.33
N MET A 98 8.55 -4.16 17.90
CA MET A 98 8.58 -5.23 18.90
C MET A 98 8.78 -6.61 18.28
N LEU A 99 8.38 -6.78 17.02
CA LEU A 99 8.45 -8.02 16.25
C LEU A 99 8.90 -7.71 14.83
N SER A 100 9.54 -8.67 14.16
CA SER A 100 9.87 -8.50 12.75
C SER A 100 8.60 -8.37 11.91
N TRP A 101 8.67 -7.60 10.82
CA TRP A 101 7.55 -7.48 9.90
C TRP A 101 7.16 -8.83 9.30
N ASP A 102 8.15 -9.64 8.96
CA ASP A 102 7.94 -10.97 8.40
C ASP A 102 7.18 -11.88 9.38
N TRP A 103 7.50 -11.79 10.69
CA TRP A 103 6.76 -12.52 11.71
C TRP A 103 5.29 -12.10 11.77
N LEU A 104 4.99 -10.80 11.64
CA LEU A 104 3.63 -10.28 11.66
C LEU A 104 2.76 -10.80 10.50
N CYS A 105 3.38 -11.05 9.35
CA CYS A 105 2.71 -11.54 8.14
C CYS A 105 2.31 -13.02 8.19
N PHE A 106 2.78 -13.80 9.17
CA PHE A 106 2.37 -15.21 9.30
C PHE A 106 0.88 -15.36 9.65
N PRO A 107 0.26 -16.51 9.34
CA PRO A 107 -1.14 -16.78 9.66
C PRO A 107 -1.43 -16.68 11.16
N LYS A 108 -2.68 -16.32 11.51
CA LYS A 108 -3.12 -16.26 12.92
C LYS A 108 -2.92 -17.57 13.69
N GLY A 109 -2.97 -18.72 13.00
CA GLY A 109 -2.73 -20.03 13.61
C GLY A 109 -1.33 -20.19 14.22
N MET A 110 -0.36 -19.37 13.79
CA MET A 110 1.00 -19.32 14.33
C MET A 110 1.20 -18.19 15.35
N GLY A 111 0.12 -17.53 15.80
CA GLY A 111 0.19 -16.41 16.75
C GLY A 111 0.52 -15.05 16.13
N ALA A 112 0.59 -14.98 14.80
CA ALA A 112 0.87 -13.77 14.03
C ALA A 112 -0.41 -13.05 13.56
N THR A 113 -0.27 -11.97 12.77
CA THR A 113 -1.39 -11.07 12.42
C THR A 113 -1.96 -11.26 11.02
N GLY A 114 -1.34 -12.13 10.21
CA GLY A 114 -1.70 -12.49 8.83
C GLY A 114 -3.14 -12.91 8.63
#